data_AF-A0A913YWN7-F1
#
_entry.id   AF-A0A913YWN7-F1
#
_cell.length_a   1.000
_cell.length_b   1.000
_cell.length_c   1.000
_cell.angle_alpha   90.00
_cell.angle_beta   90.00
_cell.angle_gamma   90.00
#
_symmetry.space_group_name_H-M   'P 1'
#
loop_
_entity.id
_entity.type
_entity.pdbx_description
1 polymer ?
#
loop_
_entity_poly.entity_id
_entity_poly.type
_entity_poly.pdbx_seq_one_letter_code
_entity_poly.pdbx_strand_id
1 'polypeptide(L)'
;MKSVEPSHDLLTPVVAMECPDKRPGNQFVTALLKCWSVEYSSELAQLASQQISKQLSGGKKRKNAKNQPSVDQILGHLDWLYKISQEQEDISFFKQDNIRSALDQAKIAGTEARKSRFKMLFSLCDEKESRKRNTRTSRTQAAASKHVQSSDESDEEEDSVKPKQAKRRKKNNSSVESDSDE
;
A
#
# COMPACT_ATOMS: atom_id res chain seq x y z
N MET A 1 3.20 33.61 -13.16
CA MET A 1 1.84 33.50 -12.60
C MET A 1 1.97 32.99 -11.17
N LYS A 2 1.07 33.35 -10.25
CA LYS A 2 1.06 32.70 -8.92
C LYS A 2 0.56 31.28 -9.10
N SER A 3 1.30 30.30 -8.59
CA SER A 3 0.90 28.89 -8.62
C SER A 3 -0.32 28.70 -7.70
N VAL A 4 -1.21 27.79 -8.07
CA VAL A 4 -2.40 27.47 -7.24
C VAL A 4 -1.95 26.47 -6.18
N GLU A 5 -2.29 26.69 -4.91
CA GLU A 5 -1.93 25.77 -3.83
C GLU A 5 -2.66 24.41 -3.97
N PRO A 6 -1.99 23.27 -3.75
CA PRO A 6 -2.65 21.97 -3.79
C PRO A 6 -3.63 21.81 -2.61
N SER A 7 -4.85 21.38 -2.92
CA SER A 7 -5.88 21.06 -1.93
C SER A 7 -6.50 19.68 -2.21
N HIS A 8 -7.31 19.14 -1.30
CA HIS A 8 -8.03 17.88 -1.56
C HIS A 8 -8.97 17.98 -2.77
N ASP A 9 -9.66 19.10 -2.93
CA ASP A 9 -10.65 19.31 -3.99
C ASP A 9 -10.01 19.51 -5.37
N LEU A 10 -8.74 19.96 -5.40
CA LEU A 10 -7.95 20.05 -6.63
C LEU A 10 -7.19 18.76 -6.92
N LEU A 11 -6.51 18.16 -5.92
CA LEU A 11 -5.70 16.97 -6.12
C LEU A 11 -6.56 15.77 -6.52
N THR A 12 -7.74 15.58 -5.91
CA THR A 12 -8.61 14.42 -6.18
C THR A 12 -9.00 14.31 -7.66
N PRO A 13 -9.59 15.33 -8.32
CA PRO A 13 -9.86 15.26 -9.76
C PRO A 13 -8.58 15.22 -10.60
N VAL A 14 -7.49 15.85 -10.15
CA VAL A 14 -6.19 15.80 -10.86
C VAL A 14 -5.65 14.37 -10.96
N VAL A 15 -5.56 13.64 -9.85
CA VAL A 15 -5.11 12.23 -9.89
C VAL A 15 -6.19 11.26 -10.41
N ALA A 16 -7.45 11.69 -10.52
CA ALA A 16 -8.53 10.92 -11.14
C ALA A 16 -8.60 11.07 -12.67
N MET A 17 -7.86 12.00 -13.28
CA MET A 17 -7.64 12.01 -14.72
C MET A 17 -6.86 10.78 -15.17
N GLU A 18 -7.09 10.36 -16.41
CA GLU A 18 -6.41 9.23 -17.03
C GLU A 18 -4.89 9.37 -16.91
N CYS A 19 -4.23 8.26 -16.56
CA CYS A 19 -2.77 8.13 -16.49
C CYS A 19 -2.31 7.13 -17.56
N PRO A 20 -1.94 7.59 -18.77
CA PRO A 20 -1.40 6.70 -19.79
C PRO A 20 -0.12 6.01 -19.33
N ASP A 21 -0.02 4.71 -19.55
CA ASP A 21 1.19 3.91 -19.29
C ASP A 21 2.32 4.17 -20.31
N LYS A 22 2.01 4.87 -21.40
CA LYS A 22 2.93 5.23 -22.49
C LYS A 22 3.46 6.65 -22.27
N ARG A 23 4.71 6.95 -22.67
CA ARG A 23 5.21 8.34 -22.74
C ARG A 23 4.26 9.17 -23.61
N PRO A 24 3.97 10.43 -23.23
CA PRO A 24 4.54 11.20 -22.10
C PRO A 24 3.71 11.15 -20.81
N GLY A 25 2.81 10.17 -20.62
CA GLY A 25 1.79 10.23 -19.57
C GLY A 25 0.78 11.34 -19.84
N ASN A 26 0.07 11.79 -18.79
CA ASN A 26 -0.86 12.92 -18.90
C ASN A 26 -0.10 14.24 -18.65
N GLN A 27 0.28 14.95 -19.72
CA GLN A 27 1.14 16.12 -19.64
C GLN A 27 0.63 17.20 -18.66
N PHE A 28 -0.69 17.43 -18.61
CA PHE A 28 -1.28 18.44 -17.72
C PHE A 28 -1.14 18.02 -16.24
N VAL A 29 -1.50 16.78 -15.90
CA VAL A 29 -1.33 16.25 -14.54
C VAL A 29 0.14 16.28 -14.13
N THR A 30 1.00 15.77 -15.00
CA THR A 30 2.44 15.67 -14.75
C THR A 30 3.09 17.03 -14.54
N ALA A 31 2.76 18.04 -15.36
CA ALA A 31 3.27 19.40 -15.20
C ALA A 31 2.77 20.06 -13.90
N LEU A 32 1.48 19.90 -13.58
CA LEU A 32 0.89 20.46 -12.36
C LEU A 32 1.48 19.82 -11.09
N LEU A 33 1.59 18.49 -11.06
CA LEU A 33 2.22 17.75 -9.97
C LEU A 33 3.71 18.11 -9.82
N LYS A 34 4.42 18.36 -10.93
CA LYS A 34 5.81 18.85 -10.90
C LYS A 34 5.89 20.22 -10.20
N CYS A 35 5.08 21.20 -10.62
CA CYS A 35 5.05 22.53 -9.98
C CYS A 35 4.75 22.42 -8.48
N TRP A 36 3.73 21.66 -8.10
CA TRP A 36 3.39 21.42 -6.69
C TRP A 36 4.49 20.68 -5.92
N SER A 37 5.21 19.74 -6.53
CA SER A 37 6.30 19.01 -5.85
C SER A 37 7.50 19.88 -5.47
N VAL A 38 7.66 21.03 -6.14
CA VAL A 38 8.69 22.03 -5.89
C VAL A 38 8.18 23.14 -4.96
N GLU A 39 7.04 23.76 -5.30
CA GLU A 39 6.52 24.94 -4.58
C GLU A 39 5.78 24.59 -3.27
N TYR A 40 5.09 23.44 -3.24
CA TYR A 40 4.20 23.00 -2.16
C TYR A 40 4.52 21.56 -1.76
N SER A 41 5.81 21.26 -1.65
CA SER A 41 6.32 19.89 -1.56
C SER A 41 5.73 19.13 -0.36
N SER A 42 5.59 19.79 0.79
CA SER A 42 5.10 19.21 2.04
C SER A 42 3.59 18.91 1.96
N GLU A 43 2.83 19.86 1.46
CA GLU A 43 1.38 19.84 1.34
C GLU A 43 0.97 18.78 0.31
N LEU A 44 1.62 18.76 -0.86
CA LEU A 44 1.41 17.72 -1.87
C LEU A 44 1.73 16.32 -1.31
N ALA A 45 2.83 16.18 -0.57
CA ALA A 45 3.25 14.90 0.01
C ALA A 45 2.24 14.38 1.04
N GLN A 46 1.76 15.27 1.91
CA GLN A 46 0.69 14.98 2.85
C GLN A 46 -0.59 14.56 2.12
N LEU A 47 -1.09 15.38 1.19
CA LEU A 47 -2.33 15.10 0.45
C LEU A 47 -2.25 13.79 -0.34
N ALA A 48 -1.14 13.54 -1.05
CA ALA A 48 -0.95 12.31 -1.82
C ALA A 48 -0.82 11.07 -0.91
N SER A 49 -0.12 11.16 0.22
CA SER A 49 -0.06 10.06 1.21
C SER A 49 -1.45 9.70 1.74
N GLN A 50 -2.28 10.70 2.06
CA GLN A 50 -3.66 10.50 2.51
C GLN A 50 -4.53 9.87 1.42
N GLN A 51 -4.39 10.25 0.14
CA GLN A 51 -5.11 9.61 -0.97
C GLN A 51 -4.73 8.12 -1.09
N ILE A 52 -3.44 7.77 -1.00
CA ILE A 52 -2.98 6.38 -1.03
C ILE A 52 -3.59 5.60 0.16
N SER A 53 -3.39 6.06 1.39
CA SER A 53 -3.90 5.35 2.59
C SER A 53 -5.43 5.25 2.60
N LYS A 54 -6.15 6.24 2.06
CA LYS A 54 -7.61 6.21 1.86
C LYS A 54 -8.04 5.14 0.86
N GLN A 55 -7.33 4.96 -0.27
CA GLN A 55 -7.64 3.90 -1.23
C GLN A 55 -7.26 2.50 -0.71
N LEU A 56 -6.23 2.39 0.15
CA LEU A 56 -5.85 1.11 0.78
C LEU A 56 -6.78 0.70 1.92
N SER A 57 -7.29 1.66 2.70
CA SER A 57 -8.23 1.41 3.81
C SER A 57 -9.70 1.33 3.38
N GLY A 58 -10.01 1.66 2.12
CA GLY A 58 -11.33 1.62 1.53
C GLY A 58 -11.93 0.22 1.41
N GLY A 59 -12.47 -0.30 2.51
CA GLY A 59 -13.18 -1.58 2.53
C GLY A 59 -14.37 -1.64 1.55
N LYS A 60 -14.77 -2.86 1.20
CA LYS A 60 -15.70 -3.31 0.11
C LYS A 60 -17.08 -2.61 -0.04
N LYS A 61 -17.40 -1.53 0.68
CA LYS A 61 -18.75 -0.94 0.79
C LYS A 61 -19.01 0.37 0.01
N ARG A 62 -18.00 1.06 -0.54
CA ARG A 62 -18.24 2.24 -1.39
C ARG A 62 -18.17 1.88 -2.88
N LYS A 63 -19.33 1.53 -3.45
CA LYS A 63 -19.51 1.44 -4.92
C LYS A 63 -19.10 2.78 -5.54
N ASN A 64 -18.39 2.71 -6.67
CA ASN A 64 -17.75 3.81 -7.37
C ASN A 64 -18.56 5.12 -7.37
N ALA A 65 -18.07 6.13 -6.65
CA ALA A 65 -18.15 7.48 -7.20
C ALA A 65 -17.23 7.47 -8.44
N LYS A 66 -17.78 7.77 -9.63
CA LYS A 66 -17.09 7.62 -10.93
C LYS A 66 -15.78 8.42 -11.06
N ASN A 67 -15.50 9.32 -10.11
CA ASN A 67 -14.39 10.26 -10.10
C ASN A 67 -13.42 10.04 -8.91
N GLN A 68 -13.45 8.88 -8.22
CA GLN A 68 -12.43 8.55 -7.22
C GLN A 68 -11.26 7.79 -7.88
N PRO A 69 -10.01 8.26 -7.72
CA PRO A 69 -8.84 7.64 -8.33
C PRO A 69 -8.54 6.28 -7.68
N SER A 70 -8.19 5.28 -8.48
CA SER A 70 -7.70 4.01 -7.91
C SER A 70 -6.28 4.16 -7.34
N VAL A 71 -5.87 3.27 -6.44
CA VAL A 71 -4.48 3.32 -5.90
C VAL A 71 -3.44 3.17 -7.01
N ASP A 72 -3.70 2.32 -8.01
CA ASP A 72 -2.80 2.13 -9.16
C ASP A 72 -2.71 3.37 -10.06
N GLN A 73 -3.77 4.18 -10.11
CA GLN A 73 -3.80 5.45 -10.84
C GLN A 73 -3.01 6.54 -10.11
N ILE A 74 -3.14 6.63 -8.78
CA ILE A 74 -2.32 7.53 -7.95
C ILE A 74 -0.83 7.16 -8.08
N LEU A 75 -0.50 5.86 -7.98
CA LEU A 75 0.86 5.36 -8.15
C LEU A 75 1.39 5.61 -9.58
N GLY A 76 0.54 5.52 -10.61
CA GLY A 76 0.90 5.86 -11.99
C GLY A 76 1.36 7.31 -12.15
N HIS A 77 0.59 8.26 -11.61
CA HIS A 77 0.97 9.68 -11.64
C HIS A 77 2.24 9.97 -10.82
N LEU A 78 2.42 9.31 -9.66
CA LEU A 78 3.64 9.43 -8.85
C LEU A 78 4.87 8.79 -9.50
N ASP A 79 4.73 7.69 -10.24
CA ASP A 79 5.81 7.04 -10.98
C ASP A 79 6.26 7.89 -12.19
N TRP A 80 5.33 8.58 -12.85
CA TRP A 80 5.66 9.61 -13.85
C TRP A 80 6.40 10.80 -13.26
N LEU A 81 5.90 11.34 -12.13
CA LEU A 81 6.58 12.42 -11.41
C LEU A 81 7.99 11.97 -10.98
N TYR A 82 8.15 10.74 -10.48
CA TYR A 82 9.44 10.21 -10.04
C TYR A 82 10.47 10.09 -11.18
N LYS A 83 10.06 9.63 -12.36
CA LYS A 83 10.92 9.59 -13.56
C LYS A 83 11.41 10.98 -13.94
N ILE A 84 10.52 11.97 -13.91
CA ILE A 84 10.84 13.36 -14.27
C ILE A 84 11.69 14.04 -13.19
N SER A 85 11.51 13.69 -11.93
CA SER A 85 12.39 14.05 -10.82
C SER A 85 13.79 13.46 -10.96
N GLN A 86 13.93 12.19 -11.38
CA GLN A 86 15.23 11.59 -11.70
C GLN A 86 15.93 12.30 -12.88
N GLU A 87 15.20 12.55 -13.98
CA GLU A 87 15.74 13.24 -15.17
C GLU A 87 16.26 14.67 -14.88
N GLN A 88 15.85 15.27 -13.76
CA GLN A 88 16.29 16.61 -13.30
C GLN A 88 17.15 16.56 -12.03
N GLU A 89 17.51 15.37 -11.55
CA GLU A 89 18.27 15.12 -10.31
C GLU A 89 17.59 15.63 -9.00
N ASP A 90 16.36 16.15 -9.08
CA ASP A 90 15.57 16.62 -7.94
C ASP A 90 14.51 15.59 -7.50
N ILE A 91 14.94 14.70 -6.61
CA ILE A 91 14.09 13.73 -5.90
C ILE A 91 13.72 14.19 -4.48
N SER A 92 13.80 15.49 -4.16
CA SER A 92 13.56 16.04 -2.81
C SER A 92 12.18 15.68 -2.25
N PHE A 93 11.12 15.86 -3.05
CA PHE A 93 9.74 15.44 -2.75
C PHE A 93 9.65 13.98 -2.28
N PHE A 94 10.36 13.07 -2.97
CA PHE A 94 10.37 11.63 -2.67
C PHE A 94 11.25 11.24 -1.47
N LYS A 95 11.99 12.18 -0.86
CA LYS A 95 12.70 11.95 0.41
C LYS A 95 11.80 12.12 1.63
N GLN A 96 10.61 12.71 1.48
CA GLN A 96 9.69 12.96 2.60
C GLN A 96 9.10 11.68 3.19
N ASP A 97 8.98 11.64 4.52
CA ASP A 97 8.53 10.45 5.26
C ASP A 97 7.08 10.08 4.99
N ASN A 98 6.19 11.05 4.78
CA ASN A 98 4.78 10.82 4.48
C ASN A 98 4.59 10.01 3.17
N ILE A 99 5.26 10.45 2.09
CA ILE A 99 5.28 9.75 0.81
C ILE A 99 5.95 8.37 0.95
N ARG A 100 7.14 8.28 1.55
CA ARG A 100 7.82 6.99 1.71
C ARG A 100 7.00 5.99 2.53
N SER A 101 6.31 6.44 3.57
CA SER A 101 5.44 5.58 4.38
C SER A 101 4.18 5.14 3.61
N ALA A 102 3.59 5.99 2.78
CA ALA A 102 2.44 5.62 1.97
C ALA A 102 2.81 4.67 0.81
N LEU A 103 3.97 4.88 0.17
CA LEU A 103 4.52 3.97 -0.83
C LEU A 103 4.83 2.59 -0.22
N ASP A 104 5.38 2.54 1.00
CA ASP A 104 5.64 1.29 1.72
C ASP A 104 4.33 0.55 2.06
N GLN A 105 3.30 1.24 2.56
CA GLN A 105 1.96 0.67 2.73
C GLN A 105 1.39 0.11 1.42
N ALA A 106 1.54 0.84 0.31
CA ALA A 106 1.07 0.41 -1.02
C ALA A 106 1.87 -0.78 -1.60
N LYS A 107 3.15 -0.88 -1.26
CA LYS A 107 4.04 -2.01 -1.57
C LYS A 107 3.61 -3.26 -0.80
N ILE A 108 3.39 -3.14 0.51
CA ILE A 108 2.98 -4.23 1.41
C ILE A 108 1.57 -4.76 1.03
N ALA A 109 0.61 -3.86 0.80
CA ALA A 109 -0.74 -4.21 0.34
C ALA A 109 -0.84 -4.50 -1.18
N GLY A 110 0.29 -4.47 -1.89
CA GLY A 110 0.36 -4.64 -3.34
C GLY A 110 0.43 -6.09 -3.79
N THR A 111 -0.20 -6.38 -4.92
CA THR A 111 0.03 -7.63 -5.67
C THR A 111 1.42 -7.61 -6.31
N GLU A 112 1.96 -8.78 -6.67
CA GLU A 112 3.23 -8.86 -7.41
C GLU A 112 3.20 -8.11 -8.75
N ALA A 113 2.03 -8.05 -9.41
CA ALA A 113 1.83 -7.24 -10.60
C ALA A 113 2.03 -5.73 -10.32
N ARG A 114 1.47 -5.21 -9.22
CA ARG A 114 1.67 -3.82 -8.78
C ARG A 114 3.14 -3.55 -8.41
N LYS A 115 3.76 -4.46 -7.66
CA LYS A 115 5.18 -4.35 -7.25
C LYS A 115 6.13 -4.34 -8.44
N SER A 116 5.86 -5.18 -9.45
CA SER A 116 6.62 -5.23 -10.70
C SER A 116 6.44 -3.94 -11.52
N ARG A 117 5.19 -3.51 -11.71
CA ARG A 117 4.83 -2.29 -12.47
C ARG A 117 5.47 -1.02 -11.91
N PHE A 118 5.48 -0.85 -10.58
CA PHE A 118 6.03 0.33 -9.91
C PHE A 118 7.37 0.05 -9.21
N LYS A 119 8.17 -0.89 -9.73
CA LYS A 119 9.44 -1.34 -9.12
C LYS A 119 10.40 -0.19 -8.79
N MET A 120 10.55 0.78 -9.70
CA MET A 120 11.40 1.96 -9.50
C MET A 120 10.87 2.87 -8.40
N LEU A 121 9.57 3.14 -8.36
CA LEU A 121 8.97 3.95 -7.30
C LEU A 121 9.08 3.27 -5.93
N PHE A 122 8.94 1.94 -5.87
CA PHE A 122 9.02 1.18 -4.62
C PHE A 122 10.43 0.90 -4.08
N SER A 123 11.51 1.13 -4.86
CA SER A 123 12.88 1.02 -4.34
C SER A 123 13.22 2.14 -3.35
N LEU A 124 12.50 3.27 -3.39
CA LEU A 124 12.57 4.36 -2.40
C LEU A 124 12.24 3.90 -0.97
N CYS A 125 11.50 2.80 -0.81
CA CYS A 125 11.18 2.24 0.49
C CYS A 125 12.37 1.46 1.08
N ASP A 126 13.18 0.81 0.24
CA ASP A 126 14.25 -0.11 0.68
C ASP A 126 15.44 0.67 1.30
N GLU A 127 15.70 1.89 0.83
CA GLU A 127 16.62 2.87 1.45
C GLU A 127 16.25 3.29 2.90
N LYS A 128 15.02 3.02 3.33
CA LYS A 128 14.56 3.30 4.71
C LYS A 128 14.83 2.13 5.64
N GLU A 129 14.90 0.91 5.12
CA GLU A 129 15.14 -0.29 5.92
C GLU A 129 16.62 -0.43 6.32
N SER A 130 17.54 -0.08 5.42
CA SER A 130 19.00 -0.09 5.68
C SER A 130 19.39 0.74 6.92
N ARG A 131 18.73 1.89 7.12
CA ARG A 131 18.94 2.75 8.31
C ARG A 131 18.32 2.20 9.60
N LYS A 132 17.26 1.39 9.52
CA LYS A 132 16.59 0.80 10.70
C LYS A 132 17.24 -0.51 11.18
N ARG A 133 18.00 -1.19 10.33
CA ARG A 133 18.60 -2.49 10.68
C ARG A 133 19.73 -2.40 11.74
N ASN A 134 20.23 -1.20 12.04
CA ASN A 134 21.36 -0.97 12.97
C ASN A 134 20.97 -0.64 14.43
N THR A 135 19.71 -0.81 14.84
CA THR A 135 19.24 -0.41 16.20
C THR A 135 18.42 -1.48 16.95
N ARG A 136 18.48 -2.76 16.55
CA ARG A 136 17.68 -3.84 17.14
C ARG A 136 18.45 -5.02 17.76
N THR A 137 19.75 -4.90 17.98
CA THR A 137 20.59 -5.98 18.55
C THR A 137 21.49 -5.50 19.70
N SER A 138 20.93 -4.81 20.69
CA SER A 138 21.68 -4.38 21.91
C SER A 138 20.80 -4.23 23.17
N ARG A 139 19.92 -5.19 23.48
CA ARG A 139 19.19 -5.16 24.78
C ARG A 139 18.79 -6.50 25.39
N THR A 140 19.63 -7.53 25.29
CA THR A 140 19.53 -8.74 26.13
C THR A 140 20.90 -9.42 26.26
N GLN A 141 21.67 -9.08 27.30
CA GLN A 141 22.61 -9.95 28.05
C GLN A 141 23.43 -9.10 29.04
N ALA A 142 22.95 -9.00 30.28
CA ALA A 142 23.71 -8.44 31.40
C ALA A 142 23.09 -8.87 32.75
N ALA A 143 23.19 -10.16 33.08
CA ALA A 143 23.15 -10.69 34.45
C ALA A 143 23.53 -12.17 34.41
N ALA A 144 24.60 -12.56 35.11
CA ALA A 144 25.02 -13.95 35.22
C ALA A 144 25.16 -14.34 36.70
N SER A 145 24.88 -15.62 37.01
CA SER A 145 25.49 -16.47 38.06
C SER A 145 24.57 -17.09 39.12
N LYS A 146 24.54 -18.45 39.13
CA LYS A 146 24.30 -19.39 40.26
C LYS A 146 22.86 -19.42 40.85
N HIS A 147 22.19 -20.56 41.03
CA HIS A 147 22.63 -21.75 41.79
C HIS A 147 21.72 -23.01 41.59
N VAL A 148 22.32 -24.13 41.15
CA VAL A 148 22.18 -25.56 41.57
C VAL A 148 20.79 -26.22 41.89
N GLN A 149 20.51 -27.32 41.15
CA GLN A 149 19.75 -28.57 41.43
C GLN A 149 18.26 -28.62 41.86
N SER A 150 17.47 -29.43 41.14
CA SER A 150 16.80 -30.67 41.65
C SER A 150 16.22 -31.52 40.49
N SER A 151 16.17 -32.85 40.67
CA SER A 151 15.37 -33.83 39.89
C SER A 151 13.85 -33.59 40.10
N ASP A 152 12.88 -34.16 39.38
CA ASP A 152 12.69 -35.61 39.11
C ASP A 152 11.64 -35.93 38.01
N GLU A 153 11.59 -37.21 37.64
CA GLU A 153 10.90 -37.92 36.54
C GLU A 153 9.34 -37.97 36.59
N SER A 154 8.74 -38.74 35.64
CA SER A 154 7.32 -39.18 35.50
C SER A 154 6.47 -38.40 34.46
N ASP A 155 5.61 -39.01 33.62
CA ASP A 155 5.29 -40.44 33.38
C ASP A 155 4.79 -40.64 31.92
N GLU A 156 4.61 -41.89 31.49
CA GLU A 156 4.36 -42.30 30.09
C GLU A 156 2.85 -42.34 29.64
N GLU A 157 2.67 -42.82 28.40
CA GLU A 157 1.53 -43.57 27.85
C GLU A 157 0.37 -42.93 27.05
N GLU A 158 -0.11 -43.74 26.10
CA GLU A 158 -1.09 -43.45 25.04
C GLU A 158 -2.56 -43.44 25.51
N ASP A 159 -3.46 -42.89 24.69
CA ASP A 159 -4.35 -43.77 23.90
C ASP A 159 -4.77 -43.12 22.56
N SER A 160 -5.12 -43.97 21.60
CA SER A 160 -5.68 -43.70 20.29
C SER A 160 -7.13 -43.12 20.37
N VAL A 161 -7.83 -42.63 19.34
CA VAL A 161 -8.10 -43.20 17.99
C VAL A 161 -8.61 -42.14 16.98
N LYS A 162 -8.28 -42.36 15.70
CA LYS A 162 -8.90 -41.76 14.47
C LYS A 162 -10.33 -42.37 14.23
N PRO A 163 -11.20 -41.94 13.26
CA PRO A 163 -10.88 -41.24 12.00
C PRO A 163 -11.91 -40.23 11.38
N LYS A 164 -11.47 -39.58 10.28
CA LYS A 164 -12.19 -39.16 9.04
C LYS A 164 -13.68 -38.75 9.08
N GLN A 165 -14.00 -37.64 8.40
CA GLN A 165 -14.55 -37.67 7.02
C GLN A 165 -14.38 -36.32 6.27
N ALA A 166 -14.63 -36.30 4.96
CA ALA A 166 -14.14 -35.24 4.05
C ALA A 166 -15.19 -34.66 3.07
N LYS A 167 -14.99 -33.37 2.73
CA LYS A 167 -15.29 -32.67 1.46
C LYS A 167 -16.67 -32.82 0.77
N ARG A 168 -17.31 -31.63 0.57
CA ARG A 168 -18.32 -31.27 -0.48
C ARG A 168 -19.72 -31.92 -0.24
N ARG A 169 -20.85 -31.38 -0.72
CA ARG A 169 -21.12 -30.57 -1.93
C ARG A 169 -22.44 -29.76 -1.82
N LYS A 170 -22.52 -28.66 -2.57
CA LYS A 170 -23.68 -27.78 -2.85
C LYS A 170 -24.98 -28.51 -3.25
N LYS A 171 -26.13 -28.11 -2.69
CA LYS A 171 -27.41 -27.73 -3.37
C LYS A 171 -28.56 -27.50 -2.36
N ASN A 172 -29.00 -26.25 -2.15
CA ASN A 172 -30.35 -25.95 -1.65
C ASN A 172 -31.22 -25.47 -2.82
N ASN A 173 -32.49 -25.86 -2.82
CA ASN A 173 -33.48 -25.68 -3.86
C ASN A 173 -34.84 -25.38 -3.20
N SER A 174 -35.83 -24.86 -3.95
CA SER A 174 -37.15 -24.36 -3.49
C SER A 174 -37.07 -23.09 -2.61
N SER A 175 -37.98 -22.12 -2.67
CA SER A 175 -39.23 -21.94 -3.46
C SER A 175 -39.48 -20.40 -3.63
N VAL A 176 -40.49 -19.82 -4.28
CA VAL A 176 -41.82 -20.22 -4.83
C VAL A 176 -42.03 -19.52 -6.22
N GLU A 177 -43.28 -19.33 -6.67
CA GLU A 177 -43.80 -18.38 -7.69
C GLU A 177 -43.60 -18.73 -9.19
N SER A 178 -44.61 -18.61 -10.06
CA SER A 178 -46.08 -18.66 -9.87
C SER A 178 -46.75 -18.95 -11.22
N ASP A 179 -47.97 -19.48 -11.16
CA ASP A 179 -48.80 -19.92 -12.29
C ASP A 179 -49.44 -18.72 -13.04
N SER A 180 -49.47 -18.75 -14.38
CA SER A 180 -50.38 -17.96 -15.23
C SER A 180 -50.34 -18.46 -16.69
N ASP A 181 -51.50 -18.86 -17.19
CA ASP A 181 -51.79 -19.36 -18.53
C ASP A 181 -52.78 -18.38 -19.19
N GLU A 182 -52.44 -17.82 -20.37
CA GLU A 182 -53.36 -17.38 -21.46
C GLU A 182 -52.59 -17.08 -22.76
#